data_AF-A0A8H5VB54-F1
#
_entry.id   AF-A0A8H5VB54-F1
#
_cell.length_a   1.000
_cell.length_b   1.000
_cell.length_c   1.000
_cell.angle_alpha   90.00
_cell.angle_beta   90.00
_cell.angle_gamma   90.00
#
_symmetry.space_group_name_H-M   'P 1'
#
loop_
_entity.id
_entity.type
_entity.pdbx_description
1 polymer ?
#
loop_
_entity_poly.entity_id
_entity_poly.type
_entity_poly.pdbx_seq_one_letter_code
_entity_poly.pdbx_strand_id
1 'polypeptide(L)'
;MVSSSWSASTTTCTDTETSSSSLRHRRHHTPTINRYELHRRKDEDEVKEIVNKETSSTTEGKSKATTVTIQRAAKTAAATNTPLPEAFDGNLSAELSTTSDSNCPAFLNGILSDPSYETCYPLSMMIQTSRGFFEAQKQLLSIVRVLDATCAANVTYCTDFFDGAARNLTASENCKQEWESGNTVVKQFLYGMKAYEMMYKATCLQTPEDDMYCYANAVTNTTTAANAYFYYLPYNLTLPGSTNPSCSWCIQETMNIFHAAAEDRSQPVALTYESAARQVNTLCGPDFVNSTLPPEETNLAPVFTPSWVGLVLALGSAALVNAAL
;
A
#
# COMPACT_ATOMS: atom_id res chain seq x y z
N MET A 1 -30.99 62.01 22.26
CA MET A 1 -29.54 62.28 22.22
C MET A 1 -28.91 61.27 21.27
N VAL A 2 -28.56 61.74 20.06
CA VAL A 2 -27.44 61.33 19.16
C VAL A 2 -27.29 59.80 18.93
N SER A 3 -27.74 59.11 17.86
CA SER A 3 -27.65 59.30 16.38
C SER A 3 -26.22 59.49 15.89
N SER A 4 -25.56 58.57 15.17
CA SER A 4 -25.62 58.38 13.69
C SER A 4 -24.68 57.20 13.30
N SER A 5 -25.06 56.18 12.52
CA SER A 5 -25.26 56.10 11.05
C SER A 5 -24.01 56.38 10.20
N TRP A 6 -23.65 55.43 9.31
CA TRP A 6 -23.23 55.54 7.88
C TRP A 6 -22.94 54.11 7.37
N SER A 7 -23.76 53.46 6.53
CA SER A 7 -24.05 53.61 5.09
C SER A 7 -22.88 53.36 4.13
N ALA A 8 -23.08 52.34 3.27
CA ALA A 8 -22.26 51.93 2.15
C ALA A 8 -22.33 52.91 0.97
N SER A 9 -21.30 52.91 0.11
CA SER A 9 -21.45 53.20 -1.34
C SER A 9 -20.24 52.73 -2.15
N THR A 10 -20.57 52.06 -3.24
CA THR A 10 -19.74 51.66 -4.38
C THR A 10 -19.44 52.88 -5.26
N THR A 11 -18.20 53.04 -5.76
CA THR A 11 -17.89 53.92 -6.89
C THR A 11 -16.74 53.35 -7.74
N THR A 12 -17.04 53.14 -9.01
CA THR A 12 -16.14 52.96 -10.16
C THR A 12 -15.55 54.29 -10.64
N CYS A 13 -14.31 54.31 -11.15
CA CYS A 13 -13.75 55.26 -12.14
C CYS A 13 -12.35 54.75 -12.56
N THR A 14 -12.16 54.23 -13.78
CA THR A 14 -11.72 54.89 -15.04
C THR A 14 -10.23 55.26 -15.13
N ASP A 15 -9.68 54.93 -16.30
CA ASP A 15 -8.28 54.90 -16.74
C ASP A 15 -7.51 56.23 -16.79
N THR A 16 -6.18 56.13 -16.70
CA THR A 16 -5.25 57.00 -17.44
C THR A 16 -4.01 56.22 -17.89
N GLU A 17 -3.77 56.17 -19.22
CA GLU A 17 -2.58 55.68 -19.89
C GLU A 17 -1.32 56.50 -19.56
N THR A 18 -0.13 55.89 -19.55
CA THR A 18 1.07 56.38 -20.27
C THR A 18 2.10 55.26 -20.48
N SER A 19 2.16 54.78 -21.73
CA SER A 19 3.30 54.44 -22.60
C SER A 19 4.62 53.77 -22.10
N SER A 20 4.88 52.62 -22.73
CA SER A 20 6.15 52.17 -23.35
C SER A 20 7.17 51.35 -22.56
N SER A 21 7.21 50.04 -22.84
CA SER A 21 8.40 49.43 -23.48
C SER A 21 8.08 48.04 -24.04
N SER A 22 8.47 47.85 -25.29
CA SER A 22 8.28 46.63 -26.09
C SER A 22 9.27 45.53 -25.66
N LEU A 23 8.76 44.39 -25.18
CA LEU A 23 9.54 43.18 -24.96
C LEU A 23 8.96 42.04 -25.81
N ARG A 24 9.75 41.66 -26.83
CA ARG A 24 9.49 40.59 -27.79
C ARG A 24 9.21 39.27 -27.08
N HIS A 25 8.04 38.68 -27.34
CA HIS A 25 7.77 37.27 -27.03
C HIS A 25 8.65 36.36 -27.91
N ARG A 26 9.66 35.77 -27.27
CA ARG A 26 10.45 34.67 -27.84
C ARG A 26 9.66 33.37 -27.62
N ARG A 27 9.00 32.87 -28.66
CA ARG A 27 8.43 31.51 -28.66
C ARG A 27 9.58 30.51 -28.53
N HIS A 28 9.58 29.72 -27.46
CA HIS A 28 10.43 28.53 -27.36
C HIS A 28 9.81 27.43 -28.22
N HIS A 29 10.41 27.21 -29.39
CA HIS A 29 10.12 26.08 -30.25
C HIS A 29 10.98 24.90 -29.77
N THR A 30 10.36 23.89 -29.17
CA THR A 30 10.99 22.60 -28.91
C THR A 30 11.20 21.89 -30.25
N PRO A 31 12.41 21.42 -30.59
CA PRO A 31 12.62 20.62 -31.79
C PRO A 31 12.21 19.17 -31.52
N THR A 32 11.34 18.63 -32.37
CA THR A 32 11.03 17.20 -32.45
C THR A 32 12.26 16.44 -32.94
N ILE A 33 12.85 15.58 -32.11
CA ILE A 33 13.93 14.68 -32.53
C ILE A 33 13.32 13.54 -33.34
N ASN A 34 13.76 13.45 -34.60
CA ASN A 34 13.31 12.47 -35.58
C ASN A 34 14.04 11.14 -35.35
N ARG A 35 13.29 10.03 -35.36
CA ARG A 35 13.68 8.67 -34.91
C ARG A 35 14.68 7.93 -35.83
N TYR A 36 15.37 8.64 -36.72
CA TYR A 36 16.16 8.03 -37.81
C TYR A 36 17.68 8.22 -37.70
N GLU A 37 18.22 8.89 -36.69
CA GLU A 37 19.67 9.15 -36.56
C GLU A 37 20.42 8.34 -35.48
N LEU A 38 19.84 7.24 -34.98
CA LEU A 38 20.53 6.37 -33.98
C LEU A 38 20.89 4.98 -34.53
N HIS A 39 21.25 4.87 -35.81
CA HIS A 39 21.73 3.63 -36.42
C HIS A 39 23.07 3.75 -37.16
N ARG A 40 23.86 4.79 -36.88
CA ARG A 40 25.14 4.99 -37.58
C ARG A 40 26.26 5.39 -36.64
N ARG A 41 26.78 4.43 -35.88
CA ARG A 41 28.18 4.33 -35.37
C ARG A 41 28.29 3.26 -34.29
N LYS A 42 28.55 1.99 -34.67
CA LYS A 42 29.53 1.11 -34.03
C LYS A 42 29.65 -0.21 -34.81
N ASP A 43 30.45 -0.18 -35.86
CA ASP A 43 31.10 -1.34 -36.45
C ASP A 43 32.58 -0.97 -36.67
N GLU A 44 33.47 -1.96 -36.61
CA GLU A 44 34.95 -1.92 -36.70
C GLU A 44 35.66 -1.57 -35.35
N ASP A 45 36.54 -2.37 -34.73
CA ASP A 45 37.26 -3.63 -35.02
C ASP A 45 37.76 -4.23 -33.68
N GLU A 46 37.83 -5.57 -33.53
CA GLU A 46 39.07 -6.31 -33.21
C GLU A 46 38.78 -7.82 -33.11
N VAL A 47 39.35 -8.57 -34.05
CA VAL A 47 39.33 -10.03 -34.17
C VAL A 47 40.50 -10.61 -33.37
N LYS A 48 40.24 -11.55 -32.46
CA LYS A 48 41.22 -12.58 -32.09
C LYS A 48 40.59 -13.97 -32.17
N GLU A 49 41.17 -14.70 -33.11
CA GLU A 49 40.95 -16.06 -33.57
C GLU A 49 41.37 -17.08 -32.51
N ILE A 50 40.51 -18.06 -32.21
CA ILE A 50 40.96 -19.42 -31.87
C ILE A 50 40.04 -20.42 -32.57
N VAL A 51 40.65 -21.11 -33.52
CA VAL A 51 40.13 -22.21 -34.34
C VAL A 51 39.67 -23.37 -33.45
N ASN A 52 38.47 -23.90 -33.73
CA ASN A 52 38.30 -25.35 -33.74
C ASN A 52 37.25 -25.78 -34.78
N LYS A 53 37.71 -26.69 -35.64
CA LYS A 53 37.09 -27.26 -36.82
C LYS A 53 36.24 -28.46 -36.39
N GLU A 54 34.97 -28.52 -36.81
CA GLU A 54 34.41 -29.65 -37.58
C GLU A 54 32.93 -29.45 -37.95
N THR A 55 32.73 -29.37 -39.27
CA THR A 55 31.75 -30.09 -40.11
C THR A 55 30.23 -29.96 -39.84
N SER A 56 29.59 -29.37 -40.84
CA SER A 56 28.15 -29.30 -41.11
C SER A 56 27.53 -30.68 -41.37
N SER A 57 26.34 -30.92 -40.79
CA SER A 57 25.30 -31.70 -41.46
C SER A 57 23.91 -31.23 -41.03
N THR A 58 23.09 -30.92 -42.04
CA THR A 58 21.69 -30.53 -41.98
C THR A 58 20.81 -31.77 -41.73
N THR A 59 19.83 -31.69 -40.82
CA THR A 59 18.55 -32.43 -40.93
C THR A 59 17.52 -31.91 -39.92
N GLU A 60 16.28 -31.96 -40.36
CA GLU A 60 15.07 -31.34 -39.81
C GLU A 60 14.50 -32.05 -38.58
N GLY A 61 13.75 -31.30 -37.76
CA GLY A 61 12.56 -31.80 -37.06
C GLY A 61 12.76 -32.42 -35.67
N LYS A 62 12.44 -31.66 -34.62
CA LYS A 62 11.34 -31.92 -33.65
C LYS A 62 11.55 -31.03 -32.41
N SER A 63 10.75 -29.96 -32.30
CA SER A 63 10.66 -29.13 -31.10
C SER A 63 10.28 -29.99 -29.91
N LYS A 64 11.23 -30.21 -29.01
CA LYS A 64 11.00 -30.79 -27.69
C LYS A 64 10.82 -29.59 -26.76
N ALA A 65 9.64 -29.49 -26.15
CA ALA A 65 9.36 -28.50 -25.12
C ALA A 65 10.42 -28.62 -24.02
N THR A 66 11.17 -27.55 -23.82
CA THR A 66 12.06 -27.41 -22.66
C THR A 66 11.16 -27.15 -21.46
N THR A 67 10.79 -28.22 -20.76
CA THR A 67 10.21 -28.13 -19.42
C THR A 67 11.26 -27.50 -18.52
N VAL A 68 11.05 -26.23 -18.13
CA VAL A 68 11.82 -25.60 -17.07
C VAL A 68 11.32 -26.19 -15.76
N THR A 69 11.88 -27.33 -15.38
CA THR A 69 11.74 -27.86 -14.03
C THR A 69 12.61 -26.99 -13.14
N ILE A 70 12.02 -26.07 -12.37
CA ILE A 70 12.71 -25.42 -11.26
C ILE A 70 12.87 -26.48 -10.17
N GLN A 71 13.92 -27.30 -10.32
CA GLN A 71 14.40 -28.13 -9.24
C GLN A 71 14.89 -27.20 -8.15
N ARG A 72 14.30 -27.31 -6.95
CA ARG A 72 14.83 -26.82 -5.68
C ARG A 72 16.18 -27.50 -5.41
N ALA A 73 17.18 -27.18 -6.20
CA ALA A 73 18.55 -27.32 -5.79
C ALA A 73 18.72 -26.27 -4.70
N ALA A 74 18.90 -26.72 -3.46
CA ALA A 74 19.51 -25.94 -2.41
C ALA A 74 20.92 -25.55 -2.86
N LYS A 75 21.03 -24.63 -3.81
CA LYS A 75 22.17 -23.73 -3.90
C LYS A 75 22.00 -22.87 -2.67
N THR A 76 22.80 -23.19 -1.66
CA THR A 76 23.18 -22.29 -0.57
C THR A 76 23.09 -20.88 -1.13
N ALA A 77 22.10 -20.11 -0.67
CA ALA A 77 22.00 -18.71 -1.02
C ALA A 77 23.40 -18.16 -0.80
N ALA A 78 24.06 -17.70 -1.85
CA ALA A 78 25.24 -16.87 -1.64
C ALA A 78 24.71 -15.77 -0.75
N ALA A 79 25.18 -15.73 0.50
CA ALA A 79 24.81 -14.71 1.45
C ALA A 79 25.19 -13.38 0.81
N THR A 80 24.24 -12.77 0.11
CA THR A 80 24.33 -11.37 -0.21
C THR A 80 24.25 -10.71 1.15
N ASN A 81 25.42 -10.36 1.68
CA ASN A 81 25.62 -9.60 2.92
C ASN A 81 24.95 -8.22 2.87
N THR A 82 24.05 -7.97 1.92
CA THR A 82 23.19 -6.82 1.86
C THR A 82 22.27 -6.88 3.08
N PRO A 83 22.21 -5.81 3.89
CA PRO A 83 21.24 -5.70 4.97
C PRO A 83 19.81 -5.89 4.46
N LEU A 84 18.93 -6.39 5.32
CA LEU A 84 17.50 -6.36 5.06
C LEU A 84 17.05 -4.89 4.95
N PRO A 85 16.11 -4.56 4.04
CA PRO A 85 15.58 -3.21 3.94
C PRO A 85 14.78 -2.82 5.18
N GLU A 86 14.67 -1.52 5.44
CA GLU A 86 13.87 -0.96 6.52
C GLU A 86 12.92 0.10 5.95
N ALA A 87 11.74 0.26 6.54
CA ALA A 87 10.84 1.34 6.14
C ALA A 87 11.48 2.70 6.45
N PHE A 88 11.21 3.70 5.61
CA PHE A 88 11.79 5.04 5.75
C PHE A 88 13.33 5.05 5.81
N ASP A 89 14.00 4.16 5.06
CA ASP A 89 15.46 4.08 4.91
C ASP A 89 16.13 5.30 4.24
N GLY A 90 15.34 6.34 3.96
CA GLY A 90 15.79 7.67 3.55
C GLY A 90 16.03 8.61 4.73
N ASN A 91 16.06 9.92 4.45
CA ASN A 91 16.14 10.93 5.51
C ASN A 91 14.72 11.34 5.94
N LEU A 92 14.14 10.58 6.88
CA LEU A 92 12.78 10.82 7.41
C LEU A 92 12.60 12.28 7.86
N SER A 93 13.59 12.86 8.55
CA SER A 93 13.54 14.24 9.03
C SER A 93 13.53 15.28 7.89
N ALA A 94 14.09 14.97 6.72
CA ALA A 94 14.02 15.85 5.56
C ALA A 94 12.69 15.73 4.80
N GLU A 95 12.06 14.56 4.85
CA GLU A 95 10.77 14.30 4.18
C GLU A 95 9.58 14.79 5.02
N LEU A 96 9.73 14.82 6.34
CA LEU A 96 8.72 15.29 7.25
C LEU A 96 8.76 16.82 7.38
N SER A 97 7.82 17.50 6.71
CA SER A 97 7.61 18.95 6.89
C SER A 97 6.87 19.22 8.20
N THR A 98 7.60 19.52 9.28
CA THR A 98 7.03 19.91 10.58
C THR A 98 7.39 21.34 10.99
N THR A 99 6.62 21.90 11.92
CA THR A 99 7.01 23.09 12.68
C THR A 99 8.08 22.74 13.72
N SER A 100 8.83 23.74 14.21
CA SER A 100 9.89 23.58 15.21
C SER A 100 9.41 22.98 16.54
N ASP A 101 8.12 23.14 16.87
CA ASP A 101 7.52 22.72 18.13
C ASP A 101 6.76 21.38 18.02
N SER A 102 6.92 20.64 16.93
CA SER A 102 6.22 19.37 16.71
C SER A 102 6.92 18.20 17.41
N ASN A 103 6.15 17.40 18.16
CA ASN A 103 6.61 16.13 18.72
C ASN A 103 6.51 14.96 17.72
N CYS A 104 5.90 15.19 16.55
CA CYS A 104 5.68 14.15 15.57
C CYS A 104 6.97 13.42 15.12
N PRO A 105 8.08 14.12 14.79
CA PRO A 105 9.32 13.43 14.42
C PRO A 105 9.83 12.52 15.53
N ALA A 106 9.72 12.92 16.79
CA ALA A 106 10.15 12.11 17.93
C ALA A 106 9.29 10.86 18.10
N PHE A 107 7.97 10.98 17.93
CA PHE A 107 7.05 9.85 17.98
C PHE A 107 7.30 8.84 16.84
N LEU A 108 7.46 9.30 15.59
CA LEU A 108 7.72 8.42 14.44
C LEU A 108 9.07 7.70 14.58
N ASN A 109 10.13 8.41 15.00
CA ASN A 109 11.42 7.78 15.29
C ASN A 109 11.34 6.80 16.46
N GLY A 110 10.49 7.08 17.45
CA GLY A 110 10.20 6.17 18.56
C GLY A 110 9.63 4.83 18.08
N ILE A 111 8.70 4.85 17.12
CA ILE A 111 8.16 3.62 16.51
C ILE A 111 9.26 2.85 15.78
N LEU A 112 10.04 3.51 14.92
CA LEU A 112 11.09 2.85 14.13
C LEU A 112 12.22 2.27 15.00
N SER A 113 12.43 2.82 16.20
CA SER A 113 13.44 2.36 17.14
C SER A 113 12.90 1.36 18.18
N ASP A 114 11.60 1.05 18.14
CA ASP A 114 10.98 0.12 19.08
C ASP A 114 11.39 -1.33 18.73
N PRO A 115 11.85 -2.16 19.68
CA PRO A 115 12.20 -3.56 19.40
C PRO A 115 11.05 -4.38 18.80
N SER A 116 9.80 -3.99 19.08
CA SER A 116 8.62 -4.60 18.48
C SER A 116 8.56 -4.32 16.99
N TYR A 117 8.94 -3.12 16.55
CA TYR A 117 9.02 -2.78 15.14
C TYR A 117 10.03 -3.67 14.40
N GLU A 118 11.23 -3.83 14.96
CA GLU A 118 12.26 -4.73 14.40
C GLU A 118 11.78 -6.19 14.35
N THR A 119 11.15 -6.66 15.43
CA THR A 119 10.63 -8.04 15.54
C THR A 119 9.50 -8.30 14.54
N CYS A 120 8.65 -7.31 14.30
CA CYS A 120 7.48 -7.44 13.44
C CYS A 120 7.76 -7.25 11.96
N TYR A 121 8.90 -6.62 11.63
CA TYR A 121 9.44 -6.39 10.29
C TYR A 121 8.35 -6.06 9.25
N PRO A 122 7.66 -4.91 9.39
CA PRO A 122 6.41 -4.63 8.69
C PRO A 122 6.62 -4.29 7.22
N LEU A 123 6.43 -5.27 6.33
CA LEU A 123 6.38 -5.03 4.87
C LEU A 123 5.36 -3.96 4.49
N SER A 124 4.26 -3.89 5.26
CA SER A 124 3.23 -2.86 5.09
C SER A 124 3.76 -1.43 5.18
N MET A 125 4.81 -1.19 5.95
CA MET A 125 5.44 0.13 6.03
C MET A 125 6.51 0.30 4.94
N MET A 126 7.19 -0.78 4.55
CA MET A 126 8.26 -0.74 3.54
C MET A 126 7.75 -0.50 2.11
N ILE A 127 6.58 -1.04 1.74
CA ILE A 127 6.10 -1.08 0.35
C ILE A 127 5.94 0.29 -0.31
N GLN A 128 5.77 1.36 0.47
CA GLN A 128 5.69 2.73 -0.06
C GLN A 128 6.91 3.60 0.25
N THR A 129 7.80 3.17 1.15
CA THR A 129 8.73 4.07 1.84
C THR A 129 10.18 3.61 1.83
N SER A 130 10.45 2.34 1.48
CA SER A 130 11.79 1.78 1.52
C SER A 130 12.40 1.66 0.12
N ARG A 131 13.50 2.38 -0.09
CA ARG A 131 14.31 2.26 -1.31
C ARG A 131 14.95 0.87 -1.39
N GLY A 132 15.44 0.35 -0.28
CA GLY A 132 16.00 -0.99 -0.18
C GLY A 132 14.98 -2.07 -0.55
N PHE A 133 13.72 -1.90 -0.17
CA PHE A 133 12.65 -2.82 -0.53
C PHE A 133 12.36 -2.79 -2.03
N PHE A 134 12.30 -1.61 -2.65
CA PHE A 134 12.17 -1.48 -4.10
C PHE A 134 13.35 -2.10 -4.86
N GLU A 135 14.57 -2.02 -4.32
CA GLU A 135 15.72 -2.74 -4.89
C GLU A 135 15.59 -4.26 -4.70
N ALA A 136 15.10 -4.72 -3.54
CA ALA A 136 14.90 -6.14 -3.27
C ALA A 136 13.85 -6.77 -4.21
N GLN A 137 12.79 -6.05 -4.58
CA GLN A 137 11.76 -6.51 -5.53
C GLN A 137 12.31 -6.85 -6.92
N LYS A 138 13.47 -6.29 -7.31
CA LYS A 138 14.07 -6.53 -8.64
C LYS A 138 14.68 -7.92 -8.78
N GLN A 139 14.86 -8.65 -7.69
CA GLN A 139 15.52 -9.96 -7.66
C GLN A 139 14.73 -10.93 -6.80
N LEU A 140 14.34 -12.08 -7.37
CA LEU A 140 13.48 -13.06 -6.69
C LEU A 140 14.03 -13.49 -5.32
N LEU A 141 15.31 -13.84 -5.26
CA LEU A 141 15.92 -14.29 -4.00
C LEU A 141 15.98 -13.17 -2.95
N SER A 142 16.16 -11.92 -3.37
CA SER A 142 16.19 -10.78 -2.45
C SER A 142 14.82 -10.53 -1.84
N ILE A 143 13.75 -10.51 -2.65
CA ILE A 143 12.41 -10.30 -2.12
C ILE A 143 11.92 -11.49 -1.27
N VAL A 144 12.28 -12.72 -1.63
CA VAL A 144 11.97 -13.91 -0.80
C VAL A 144 12.61 -13.80 0.58
N ARG A 145 13.86 -13.33 0.69
CA ARG A 145 14.51 -13.12 2.00
C ARG A 145 13.77 -12.08 2.86
N VAL A 146 13.24 -11.02 2.24
CA VAL A 146 12.41 -10.01 2.95
C VAL A 146 11.10 -10.61 3.42
N LEU A 147 10.46 -11.43 2.57
CA LEU A 147 9.21 -12.10 2.91
C LEU A 147 9.42 -13.13 4.02
N ASP A 148 10.50 -13.92 3.97
CA ASP A 148 10.82 -14.87 5.04
C ASP A 148 10.99 -14.18 6.40
N ALA A 149 11.62 -13.00 6.43
CA ALA A 149 11.73 -12.20 7.65
C ALA A 149 10.38 -11.65 8.11
N THR A 150 9.55 -11.17 7.17
CA THR A 150 8.21 -10.62 7.47
C THR A 150 7.28 -11.71 8.01
N CYS A 151 7.27 -12.87 7.35
CA CYS A 151 6.34 -13.97 7.61
C CYS A 151 6.75 -14.86 8.79
N ALA A 152 7.91 -14.59 9.41
CA ALA A 152 8.31 -15.21 10.67
C ALA A 152 7.71 -14.52 11.91
N ALA A 153 7.13 -13.32 11.74
CA ALA A 153 6.60 -12.54 12.84
C ALA A 153 5.33 -13.15 13.46
N ASN A 154 5.11 -12.88 14.75
CA ASN A 154 3.83 -13.20 15.39
C ASN A 154 2.78 -12.15 14.98
N VAL A 155 1.96 -12.50 13.98
CA VAL A 155 1.00 -11.57 13.39
C VAL A 155 0.05 -10.94 14.40
N THR A 156 -0.42 -11.68 15.41
CA THR A 156 -1.35 -11.14 16.43
C THR A 156 -0.67 -10.09 17.30
N TYR A 157 0.50 -10.42 17.86
CA TYR A 157 1.29 -9.47 18.67
C TYR A 157 1.62 -8.20 17.90
N CYS A 158 2.04 -8.36 16.64
CA CYS A 158 2.45 -7.25 15.80
C CYS A 158 1.26 -6.38 15.36
N THR A 159 0.11 -6.99 15.09
CA THR A 159 -1.13 -6.25 14.79
C THR A 159 -1.53 -5.39 15.99
N ASP A 160 -1.53 -5.95 17.20
CA ASP A 160 -1.85 -5.20 18.42
C ASP A 160 -0.90 -4.01 18.64
N PHE A 161 0.40 -4.21 18.41
CA PHE A 161 1.42 -3.16 18.50
C PHE A 161 1.15 -2.03 17.48
N PHE A 162 0.96 -2.38 16.20
CA PHE A 162 0.74 -1.38 15.15
C PHE A 162 -0.60 -0.67 15.27
N ASP A 163 -1.66 -1.34 15.71
CA ASP A 163 -2.94 -0.71 15.99
C ASP A 163 -2.86 0.25 17.19
N GLY A 164 -2.08 -0.11 18.21
CA GLY A 164 -1.74 0.80 19.32
C GLY A 164 -1.00 2.04 18.83
N ALA A 165 0.05 1.86 18.04
CA ALA A 165 0.85 2.95 17.48
C ALA A 165 0.02 3.84 16.53
N ALA A 166 -0.85 3.25 15.69
CA ALA A 166 -1.75 3.96 14.79
C ALA A 166 -2.75 4.85 15.54
N ARG A 167 -3.34 4.36 16.63
CA ARG A 167 -4.21 5.16 17.50
C ARG A 167 -3.46 6.35 18.10
N ASN A 168 -2.27 6.09 18.65
CA ASN A 168 -1.44 7.11 19.29
C ASN A 168 -0.91 8.16 18.29
N LEU A 169 -0.65 7.80 17.04
CA LEU A 169 -0.16 8.72 16.01
C LEU A 169 -1.08 9.95 15.85
N THR A 170 -2.40 9.73 15.90
CA THR A 170 -3.40 10.80 15.74
C THR A 170 -3.74 11.55 17.04
N ALA A 171 -3.06 11.22 18.15
CA ALA A 171 -3.20 11.93 19.42
C ALA A 171 -2.56 13.34 19.36
N SER A 172 -3.13 14.27 20.12
CA SER A 172 -2.73 15.69 20.13
C SER A 172 -1.26 15.93 20.45
N GLU A 173 -0.70 15.08 21.30
CA GLU A 173 0.67 15.12 21.79
C GLU A 173 1.70 14.57 20.79
N ASN A 174 1.25 13.92 19.72
CA ASN A 174 2.08 13.25 18.71
C ASN A 174 2.00 13.96 17.35
N CYS A 175 1.28 13.38 16.38
CA CYS A 175 1.25 13.84 14.99
C CYS A 175 -0.11 14.40 14.55
N LYS A 176 -1.01 14.75 15.48
CA LYS A 176 -2.37 15.20 15.13
C LYS A 176 -2.38 16.39 14.16
N GLN A 177 -1.52 17.38 14.39
CA GLN A 177 -1.46 18.56 13.54
C GLN A 177 -0.98 18.22 12.12
N GLU A 178 0.05 17.38 11.99
CA GLU A 178 0.58 16.91 10.72
C GLU A 178 -0.44 16.01 9.99
N TRP A 179 -1.18 15.20 10.74
CA TRP A 179 -2.28 14.38 10.21
C TRP A 179 -3.39 15.27 9.63
N GLU A 180 -3.88 16.25 10.40
CA GLU A 180 -4.96 17.16 9.98
C GLU A 180 -4.55 18.08 8.82
N SER A 181 -3.28 18.48 8.76
CA SER A 181 -2.72 19.22 7.62
C SER A 181 -2.44 18.34 6.39
N GLY A 182 -2.61 17.01 6.53
CA GLY A 182 -2.54 16.07 5.43
C GLY A 182 -1.13 15.67 5.03
N ASN A 183 -0.15 15.77 5.94
CA ASN A 183 1.25 15.40 5.72
C ASN A 183 1.38 13.95 5.20
N THR A 184 2.08 13.80 4.08
CA THR A 184 2.20 12.51 3.37
C THR A 184 2.95 11.45 4.18
N VAL A 185 4.02 11.82 4.88
CA VAL A 185 4.81 10.89 5.71
C VAL A 185 3.95 10.33 6.84
N VAL A 186 3.20 11.20 7.52
CA VAL A 186 2.28 10.79 8.60
C VAL A 186 1.17 9.89 8.09
N LYS A 187 0.62 10.18 6.89
CA LYS A 187 -0.34 9.29 6.21
C LYS A 187 0.26 7.93 5.89
N GLN A 188 1.48 7.89 5.35
CA GLN A 188 2.17 6.64 5.02
C GLN A 188 2.44 5.79 6.27
N PHE A 189 2.85 6.40 7.38
CA PHE A 189 2.97 5.72 8.67
C PHE A 189 1.63 5.13 9.12
N LEU A 190 0.57 5.95 9.14
CA LEU A 190 -0.74 5.50 9.60
C LEU A 190 -1.28 4.34 8.76
N TYR A 191 -1.21 4.45 7.43
CA TYR A 191 -1.68 3.39 6.53
C TYR A 191 -0.80 2.16 6.60
N GLY A 192 0.51 2.30 6.68
CA GLY A 192 1.43 1.17 6.83
C GLY A 192 1.20 0.40 8.14
N MET A 193 0.92 1.09 9.25
CA MET A 193 0.58 0.45 10.52
C MET A 193 -0.79 -0.24 10.46
N LYS A 194 -1.84 0.47 10.02
CA LYS A 194 -3.20 -0.09 9.92
C LYS A 194 -3.29 -1.28 8.95
N ALA A 195 -2.52 -1.25 7.87
CA ALA A 195 -2.52 -2.31 6.87
C ALA A 195 -1.67 -3.53 7.27
N TYR A 196 -1.02 -3.54 8.44
CA TYR A 196 -0.05 -4.58 8.82
C TYR A 196 -0.63 -5.98 8.68
N GLU A 197 -1.74 -6.29 9.36
CA GLU A 197 -2.29 -7.65 9.37
C GLU A 197 -2.71 -8.11 7.97
N MET A 198 -3.43 -7.24 7.26
CA MET A 198 -3.91 -7.50 5.91
C MET A 198 -2.74 -7.74 4.94
N MET A 199 -1.69 -6.92 5.01
CA MET A 199 -0.52 -7.06 4.15
C MET A 199 0.31 -8.26 4.54
N TYR A 200 0.48 -8.56 5.84
CA TYR A 200 1.11 -9.79 6.31
C TYR A 200 0.43 -11.00 5.67
N LYS A 201 -0.90 -11.10 5.81
CA LYS A 201 -1.68 -12.21 5.22
C LYS A 201 -1.49 -12.27 3.70
N ALA A 202 -1.60 -11.13 3.01
CA ALA A 202 -1.52 -11.08 1.55
C ALA A 202 -0.12 -11.39 1.01
N THR A 203 0.95 -10.88 1.62
CA THR A 203 2.31 -11.10 1.13
C THR A 203 2.91 -12.43 1.56
N CYS A 204 2.42 -13.00 2.67
CA CYS A 204 2.79 -14.34 3.13
C CYS A 204 1.97 -15.45 2.45
N LEU A 205 1.04 -15.13 1.55
CA LEU A 205 0.39 -16.13 0.70
C LEU A 205 1.44 -16.85 -0.14
N GLN A 206 1.46 -18.17 -0.02
CA GLN A 206 2.28 -19.08 -0.83
C GLN A 206 1.37 -19.96 -1.68
N THR A 207 1.79 -20.21 -2.92
CA THR A 207 1.09 -21.13 -3.83
C THR A 207 1.12 -22.56 -3.27
N PRO A 208 -0.02 -23.28 -3.26
CA PRO A 208 -0.07 -24.65 -2.73
C PRO A 208 0.81 -25.66 -3.48
N GLU A 209 1.19 -25.37 -4.73
CA GLU A 209 1.90 -26.31 -5.59
C GLU A 209 3.42 -26.36 -5.33
N ASP A 210 4.02 -25.22 -5.01
CA ASP A 210 5.48 -25.05 -4.94
C ASP A 210 5.96 -24.12 -3.81
N ASP A 211 5.06 -23.73 -2.90
CA ASP A 211 5.33 -22.87 -1.74
C ASP A 211 5.94 -21.49 -2.11
N MET A 212 5.70 -21.01 -3.34
CA MET A 212 6.23 -19.73 -3.81
C MET A 212 5.34 -18.58 -3.35
N TYR A 213 5.94 -17.54 -2.76
CA TYR A 213 5.18 -16.36 -2.35
C TYR A 213 4.50 -15.68 -3.56
N CYS A 214 3.19 -15.47 -3.46
CA CYS A 214 2.39 -14.77 -4.45
C CYS A 214 2.91 -13.35 -4.71
N TYR A 215 3.32 -12.65 -3.65
CA TYR A 215 3.89 -11.31 -3.76
C TYR A 215 5.24 -11.32 -4.50
N ALA A 216 6.12 -12.27 -4.20
CA ALA A 216 7.41 -12.39 -4.87
C ALA A 216 7.22 -12.59 -6.38
N ASN A 217 6.31 -13.45 -6.79
CA ASN A 217 5.97 -13.63 -8.21
C ASN A 217 5.37 -12.34 -8.79
N ALA A 218 4.45 -11.67 -8.09
CA ALA A 218 3.81 -10.44 -8.57
C ALA A 218 4.80 -9.31 -8.90
N VAL A 219 5.88 -9.16 -8.11
CA VAL A 219 6.87 -8.09 -8.29
C VAL A 219 8.07 -8.48 -9.16
N THR A 220 8.35 -9.78 -9.34
CA THR A 220 9.51 -10.24 -10.13
C THR A 220 9.15 -10.75 -11.53
N ASN A 221 7.88 -11.13 -11.75
CA ASN A 221 7.43 -11.68 -13.03
C ASN A 221 7.00 -10.58 -14.01
N THR A 222 7.85 -10.31 -14.99
CA THR A 222 7.63 -9.27 -16.00
C THR A 222 6.44 -9.54 -16.92
N THR A 223 5.95 -10.79 -17.01
CA THR A 223 4.79 -11.14 -17.84
C THR A 223 3.47 -10.83 -17.14
N THR A 224 3.47 -10.75 -15.81
CA THR A 224 2.27 -10.53 -14.98
C THR A 224 2.41 -9.33 -14.04
N ALA A 225 3.21 -8.33 -14.45
CA ALA A 225 3.56 -7.18 -13.63
C ALA A 225 2.37 -6.38 -13.08
N ALA A 226 1.20 -6.46 -13.73
CA ALA A 226 -0.04 -5.86 -13.24
C ALA A 226 -0.50 -6.43 -11.89
N ASN A 227 -0.10 -7.65 -11.55
CA ASN A 227 -0.39 -8.29 -10.26
C ASN A 227 0.16 -7.49 -9.07
N ALA A 228 1.26 -6.76 -9.25
CA ALA A 228 1.84 -5.93 -8.19
C ALA A 228 0.91 -4.79 -7.76
N TYR A 229 0.04 -4.28 -8.65
CA TYR A 229 -0.87 -3.17 -8.33
C TYR A 229 -1.89 -3.50 -7.25
N PHE A 230 -2.24 -4.77 -7.08
CA PHE A 230 -3.19 -5.22 -6.07
C PHE A 230 -2.71 -4.91 -4.65
N TYR A 231 -1.41 -5.05 -4.40
CA TYR A 231 -0.81 -4.80 -3.09
C TYR A 231 -0.76 -3.31 -2.70
N TYR A 232 -1.24 -2.42 -3.57
CA TYR A 232 -1.41 -1.00 -3.27
C TYR A 232 -2.86 -0.64 -2.90
N LEU A 233 -3.84 -1.54 -3.10
CA LEU A 233 -5.23 -1.33 -2.70
C LEU A 233 -5.38 -0.99 -1.20
N PRO A 234 -4.64 -1.66 -0.28
CA PRO A 234 -4.62 -1.31 1.15
C PRO A 234 -4.26 0.13 1.50
N TYR A 235 -3.62 0.86 0.58
CA TYR A 235 -3.13 2.22 0.79
C TYR A 235 -4.00 3.27 0.09
N ASN A 236 -5.25 2.93 -0.19
CA ASN A 236 -6.20 3.78 -0.90
C ASN A 236 -5.73 4.14 -2.33
N LEU A 237 -5.03 3.22 -3.00
CA LEU A 237 -4.64 3.36 -4.39
C LEU A 237 -5.47 2.41 -5.26
N THR A 238 -6.34 2.97 -6.08
CA THR A 238 -7.18 2.18 -7.00
C THR A 238 -6.36 1.52 -8.10
N LEU A 239 -6.82 0.38 -8.61
CA LEU A 239 -6.19 -0.25 -9.77
C LEU A 239 -6.17 0.71 -10.97
N PRO A 240 -5.03 0.83 -11.68
CA PRO A 240 -4.99 1.52 -12.95
C PRO A 240 -5.99 0.93 -13.95
N GLY A 241 -6.56 1.77 -14.83
CA GLY A 241 -7.49 1.29 -15.86
C GLY A 241 -6.88 0.27 -16.84
N SER A 242 -5.55 0.26 -16.96
CA SER A 242 -4.78 -0.68 -17.78
C SER A 242 -4.37 -1.97 -17.06
N THR A 243 -4.81 -2.20 -15.82
CA THR A 243 -4.48 -3.40 -15.05
C THR A 243 -5.03 -4.63 -15.75
N ASN A 244 -4.16 -5.57 -16.11
CA ASN A 244 -4.52 -6.85 -16.70
C ASN A 244 -3.93 -8.00 -15.85
N PRO A 245 -4.66 -8.47 -14.82
CA PRO A 245 -4.15 -9.48 -13.90
C PRO A 245 -4.06 -10.86 -14.55
N SER A 246 -3.25 -11.75 -13.99
CA SER A 246 -3.11 -13.13 -14.49
C SER A 246 -4.30 -14.05 -14.21
N CYS A 247 -5.35 -13.56 -13.54
CA CYS A 247 -6.52 -14.35 -13.11
C CYS A 247 -6.15 -15.67 -12.42
N SER A 248 -5.07 -15.63 -11.63
CA SER A 248 -4.51 -16.79 -10.95
C SER A 248 -5.08 -16.93 -9.54
N TRP A 249 -4.84 -18.09 -8.92
CA TRP A 249 -5.13 -18.34 -7.51
C TRP A 249 -4.60 -17.23 -6.59
N CYS A 250 -3.37 -16.77 -6.82
CA CYS A 250 -2.80 -15.66 -6.06
C CYS A 250 -3.66 -14.38 -6.10
N ILE A 251 -4.19 -14.01 -7.26
CA ILE A 251 -5.05 -12.81 -7.36
C ILE A 251 -6.38 -13.04 -6.63
N GLN A 252 -6.95 -14.23 -6.78
CA GLN A 252 -8.18 -14.59 -6.09
C GLN A 252 -8.01 -14.51 -4.57
N GLU A 253 -6.97 -15.13 -4.01
CA GLU A 253 -6.76 -15.14 -2.56
C GLU A 253 -6.31 -13.80 -2.00
N THR A 254 -5.47 -13.05 -2.72
CA THR A 254 -5.12 -11.68 -2.31
C THR A 254 -6.39 -10.82 -2.23
N MET A 255 -7.29 -10.93 -3.20
CA MET A 255 -8.57 -10.23 -3.16
C MET A 255 -9.51 -10.77 -2.08
N ASN A 256 -9.50 -12.06 -1.76
CA ASN A 256 -10.28 -12.59 -0.64
C ASN A 256 -9.81 -12.03 0.72
N ILE A 257 -8.50 -11.88 0.90
CA ILE A 257 -7.93 -11.24 2.09
C ILE A 257 -8.35 -9.78 2.18
N PHE A 258 -8.29 -9.05 1.07
CA PHE A 258 -8.71 -7.65 1.03
C PHE A 258 -10.22 -7.47 1.22
N HIS A 259 -11.03 -8.41 0.73
CA HIS A 259 -12.46 -8.46 0.98
C HIS A 259 -12.74 -8.57 2.47
N ALA A 260 -12.12 -9.54 3.14
CA ALA A 260 -12.29 -9.76 4.58
C ALA A 260 -11.80 -8.55 5.39
N ALA A 261 -10.64 -7.99 5.04
CA ALA A 261 -10.13 -6.78 5.71
C ALA A 261 -11.01 -5.54 5.49
N ALA A 262 -11.82 -5.52 4.42
CA ALA A 262 -12.76 -4.43 4.19
C ALA A 262 -13.99 -4.47 5.11
N GLU A 263 -14.18 -5.52 5.92
CA GLU A 263 -15.21 -5.59 6.98
C GLU A 263 -15.09 -4.41 7.95
N ASP A 264 -13.86 -4.06 8.34
CA ASP A 264 -13.55 -2.80 9.01
C ASP A 264 -13.53 -1.65 7.99
N ARG A 265 -14.56 -0.80 8.03
CA ARG A 265 -14.66 0.39 7.17
C ARG A 265 -13.63 1.47 7.50
N SER A 266 -12.91 1.35 8.61
CA SER A 266 -11.78 2.22 8.95
C SER A 266 -10.51 1.89 8.16
N GLN A 267 -10.45 0.70 7.55
CA GLN A 267 -9.34 0.29 6.69
C GLN A 267 -9.45 0.94 5.30
N PRO A 268 -8.38 1.54 4.77
CA PRO A 268 -8.45 2.23 3.47
C PRO A 268 -8.83 1.31 2.30
N VAL A 269 -8.62 0.00 2.43
CA VAL A 269 -9.01 -0.99 1.42
C VAL A 269 -10.52 -1.01 1.15
N ALA A 270 -11.35 -0.65 2.14
CA ALA A 270 -12.80 -0.58 1.96
C ALA A 270 -13.22 0.45 0.89
N LEU A 271 -12.39 1.47 0.64
CA LEU A 271 -12.61 2.50 -0.38
C LEU A 271 -12.24 2.03 -1.79
N THR A 272 -11.33 1.06 -1.91
CA THR A 272 -10.76 0.64 -3.20
C THR A 272 -11.25 -0.73 -3.65
N TYR A 273 -11.65 -1.60 -2.71
CA TYR A 273 -11.97 -3.00 -2.95
C TYR A 273 -13.03 -3.22 -4.03
N GLU A 274 -14.23 -2.63 -3.89
CA GLU A 274 -15.34 -2.89 -4.83
C GLU A 274 -14.97 -2.52 -6.27
N SER A 275 -14.32 -1.37 -6.45
CA SER A 275 -13.90 -0.93 -7.78
C SER A 275 -12.88 -1.87 -8.40
N ALA A 276 -11.93 -2.36 -7.60
CA ALA A 276 -10.95 -3.36 -8.01
C ALA A 276 -11.61 -4.70 -8.34
N ALA A 277 -12.52 -5.18 -7.49
CA ALA A 277 -13.23 -6.44 -7.68
C ALA A 277 -14.09 -6.45 -8.96
N ARG A 278 -14.77 -5.33 -9.28
CA ARG A 278 -15.49 -5.18 -10.55
C ARG A 278 -14.55 -5.25 -11.76
N GLN A 279 -13.39 -4.61 -11.69
CA GLN A 279 -12.40 -4.69 -12.77
C GLN A 279 -11.86 -6.12 -12.93
N VAL A 280 -11.54 -6.79 -11.82
CA VAL A 280 -11.10 -8.19 -11.82
C VAL A 280 -12.16 -9.09 -12.45
N ASN A 281 -13.41 -9.01 -12.02
CA ASN A 281 -14.50 -9.86 -12.55
C ASN A 281 -14.79 -9.57 -14.03
N THR A 282 -14.55 -8.34 -14.49
CA THR A 282 -14.65 -8.01 -15.92
C THR A 282 -13.60 -8.73 -16.75
N LEU A 283 -12.39 -8.91 -16.22
CA LEU A 283 -11.24 -9.47 -16.94
C LEU A 283 -11.07 -10.98 -16.74
N CYS A 284 -11.37 -11.46 -15.55
CA CYS A 284 -11.15 -12.85 -15.12
C CYS A 284 -12.40 -13.73 -15.16
N GLY A 285 -13.56 -13.14 -15.46
CA GLY A 285 -14.84 -13.81 -15.49
C GLY A 285 -15.74 -13.43 -14.31
N PRO A 286 -17.07 -13.57 -14.49
CA PRO A 286 -18.03 -13.24 -13.45
C PRO A 286 -17.74 -14.06 -12.18
N ASP A 287 -17.92 -13.41 -11.03
CA ASP A 287 -17.77 -14.02 -9.70
C ASP A 287 -16.39 -14.62 -9.41
N PHE A 288 -15.35 -14.21 -10.13
CA PHE A 288 -13.96 -14.60 -9.83
C PHE A 288 -13.56 -14.20 -8.40
N VAL A 289 -13.97 -13.01 -7.97
CA VAL A 289 -13.89 -12.51 -6.59
C VAL A 289 -15.23 -11.90 -6.18
N ASN A 290 -15.47 -11.76 -4.86
CA ASN A 290 -16.66 -11.08 -4.37
C ASN A 290 -16.66 -9.60 -4.83
N SER A 291 -17.73 -9.14 -5.46
CA SER A 291 -17.80 -7.78 -6.02
C SER A 291 -18.36 -6.74 -5.04
N THR A 292 -18.78 -7.18 -3.85
CA THR A 292 -19.39 -6.37 -2.80
C THR A 292 -18.52 -6.37 -1.56
N LEU A 293 -18.75 -5.42 -0.65
CA LEU A 293 -18.13 -5.44 0.66
C LEU A 293 -18.82 -6.47 1.57
N PRO A 294 -18.11 -7.12 2.49
CA PRO A 294 -18.75 -7.90 3.55
C PRO A 294 -19.62 -6.99 4.43
N PRO A 295 -20.57 -7.54 5.21
CA PRO A 295 -21.28 -6.78 6.24
C PRO A 295 -20.30 -6.00 7.12
N GLU A 296 -20.64 -4.79 7.52
CA GLU A 296 -19.75 -3.99 8.38
C GLU A 296 -19.69 -4.59 9.79
N GLU A 297 -18.50 -4.62 10.39
CA GLU A 297 -18.35 -5.01 11.80
C GLU A 297 -19.10 -4.02 12.70
N THR A 298 -20.27 -4.42 13.20
CA THR A 298 -20.91 -3.68 14.28
C THR A 298 -20.18 -4.00 15.58
N ASN A 299 -19.21 -3.16 15.96
CA ASN A 299 -18.67 -3.15 17.32
C ASN A 299 -19.75 -2.65 18.29
N LEU A 300 -20.74 -3.51 18.58
CA LEU A 300 -21.62 -3.33 19.71
C LEU A 300 -20.76 -3.54 20.96
N ALA A 301 -20.20 -2.45 21.48
CA ALA A 301 -19.67 -2.45 22.84
C ALA A 301 -20.75 -3.08 23.75
N PRO A 302 -20.44 -4.13 24.52
CA PRO A 302 -21.43 -4.71 25.42
C PRO A 302 -21.85 -3.59 26.38
N VAL A 303 -23.08 -3.11 26.23
CA VAL A 303 -23.71 -2.25 27.21
C VAL A 303 -23.81 -3.13 28.46
N PHE A 304 -22.84 -2.95 29.36
CA PHE A 304 -22.85 -3.55 30.68
C PHE A 304 -24.02 -2.90 31.41
N THR A 305 -25.24 -3.42 31.23
CA THR A 305 -26.37 -3.01 32.06
C THR A 305 -26.08 -3.54 33.46
N PRO A 306 -25.76 -2.69 34.43
CA PRO A 306 -25.41 -3.18 35.73
C PRO A 306 -26.68 -3.78 36.36
N SER A 307 -26.54 -4.99 36.93
CA SER A 307 -27.59 -5.89 37.42
C SER A 307 -28.60 -5.26 38.42
N TRP A 308 -28.31 -4.09 38.98
CA TRP A 308 -29.15 -3.42 39.97
C TRP A 308 -30.37 -2.67 39.38
N VAL A 309 -30.47 -2.50 38.06
CA VAL A 309 -31.65 -1.84 37.44
C VAL A 309 -32.87 -2.78 37.35
N GLY A 310 -32.71 -4.08 37.64
CA GLY A 310 -33.78 -5.08 37.60
C GLY A 310 -34.72 -5.16 38.82
N LEU A 311 -34.56 -4.31 39.85
CA LEU A 311 -35.18 -4.55 41.16
C LEU A 311 -36.17 -3.47 41.65
N VAL A 312 -36.85 -2.75 40.75
CA VAL A 312 -37.82 -1.70 41.18
C VAL A 312 -39.28 -1.91 40.70
N LEU A 313 -39.62 -2.98 39.97
CA LEU A 313 -41.00 -3.17 39.48
C LEU A 313 -41.72 -4.43 40.00
N ALA A 314 -41.62 -4.71 41.30
CA ALA A 314 -42.42 -5.80 41.90
C ALA A 314 -42.80 -5.56 43.38
N LEU A 315 -43.37 -4.40 43.73
CA LEU A 315 -44.12 -4.25 44.99
C LEU A 315 -45.29 -3.29 44.80
N GLY A 316 -46.49 -3.84 44.53
CA GLY A 316 -47.70 -3.01 44.44
C GLY A 316 -48.94 -3.74 43.90
N SER A 317 -49.37 -4.84 44.53
CA SER A 317 -50.78 -5.28 44.51
C SER A 317 -51.01 -6.55 45.35
N ALA A 318 -51.23 -6.38 46.66
CA ALA A 318 -51.92 -7.38 47.47
C ALA A 318 -52.42 -6.75 48.78
N ALA A 319 -53.47 -5.93 48.69
CA ALA A 319 -54.35 -5.65 49.83
C ALA A 319 -55.72 -5.25 49.30
N LEU A 320 -56.77 -5.78 49.95
CA LEU A 320 -58.22 -5.57 49.75
C LEU A 320 -58.93 -6.63 48.88
N VAL A 321 -59.22 -7.81 49.45
CA VAL A 321 -60.60 -8.34 49.49
C VAL A 321 -60.74 -9.29 50.69
N ASN A 322 -61.47 -8.87 51.73
CA ASN A 322 -62.57 -9.65 52.34
C ASN A 322 -63.01 -9.04 53.68
N ALA A 323 -64.10 -8.27 53.60
CA ALA A 323 -65.04 -8.05 54.70
C ALA A 323 -66.43 -7.92 54.08
N ALA A 324 -67.16 -9.04 53.96
CA ALA A 324 -68.62 -9.09 53.87
C ALA A 324 -69.12 -10.56 53.88
N LEU A 325 -69.96 -10.85 54.89
CA LEU A 325 -70.74 -12.05 55.19
C LEU A 325 -70.02 -13.27 55.80
#